data_AF-A0A0F9PUX1-F1
#
_entry.id   AF-A0A0F9PUX1-F1
#
_cell.length_a   1.000
_cell.length_b   1.000
_cell.length_c   1.000
_cell.angle_alpha   90.00
_cell.angle_beta   90.00
_cell.angle_gamma   90.00
#
_symmetry.space_group_name_H-M   'P 1'
#
loop_
_entity.id
_entity.type
_entity.pdbx_description
1 polymer ?
#
loop_
_entity_poly.entity_id
_entity_poly.type
_entity_poly.pdbx_seq_one_letter_code
_entity_poly.pdbx_strand_id
1 'polypeptide(L)' 'MRRRGWHIKEEEFLIKHYADLTIKEIKKELENLSGRKRTADSINAKIKRLKFEKRIEGHKDEGTVNRALIQRRKELG' A
#
# COMPACT_ATOMS: atom_id res chain seq x y z
N MET A 1 -9.81 -14.29 -16.85
CA MET A 1 -10.26 -13.27 -15.85
C MET A 1 -9.62 -11.93 -16.19
N ARG A 2 -10.40 -10.88 -16.51
CA ARG A 2 -9.85 -9.52 -16.69
C ARG A 2 -9.37 -9.00 -15.34
N ARG A 3 -8.09 -8.61 -15.23
CA ARG A 3 -7.55 -7.97 -14.02
C ARG A 3 -8.32 -6.66 -13.79
N ARG A 4 -8.94 -6.49 -12.61
CA ARG A 4 -9.62 -5.23 -12.27
C ARG A 4 -8.59 -4.12 -12.22
N GLY A 5 -8.76 -3.12 -13.08
CA GLY A 5 -7.88 -1.94 -13.14
C GLY A 5 -7.79 -1.21 -11.80
N TRP A 6 -6.71 -0.47 -11.62
CA TRP A 6 -6.56 0.49 -10.53
C TRP A 6 -7.32 1.76 -10.89
N HIS A 7 -8.14 2.25 -9.96
CA HIS A 7 -8.78 3.55 -10.10
C HIS A 7 -7.75 4.66 -9.85
N ILE A 8 -7.92 5.79 -10.53
CA ILE A 8 -7.02 6.94 -10.41
C ILE A 8 -6.85 7.36 -8.93
N LYS A 9 -7.96 7.43 -8.18
CA LYS A 9 -7.93 7.76 -6.74
C LYS A 9 -7.14 6.76 -5.89
N GLU A 10 -7.16 5.46 -6.24
CA GLU A 10 -6.34 4.46 -5.53
C GLU A 10 -4.85 4.70 -5.81
N GLU A 11 -4.50 5.08 -7.04
CA GLU A 11 -3.10 5.39 -7.40
C GLU A 11 -2.61 6.67 -6.72
N GLU A 12 -3.40 7.73 -6.74
CA GLU A 12 -3.09 9.00 -6.06
C GLU A 12 -2.90 8.79 -4.56
N PHE A 13 -3.76 7.98 -3.93
CA PHE A 13 -3.61 7.62 -2.53
C PHE A 13 -2.28 6.90 -2.26
N LEU A 14 -1.93 5.90 -3.07
CA LEU A 14 -0.66 5.18 -2.94
C LEU A 14 0.54 6.10 -3.11
N ILE A 15 0.48 7.04 -4.06
CA ILE A 15 1.56 7.99 -4.31
C ILE A 15 1.79 8.89 -3.10
N LYS A 16 0.70 9.43 -2.54
CA LYS A 16 0.76 10.40 -1.45
C LYS A 16 1.13 9.78 -0.09
N HIS A 17 0.70 8.56 0.19
CA HIS A 17 0.74 7.99 1.54
C HIS A 17 1.60 6.74 1.70
N TYR A 18 2.26 6.27 0.62
CA TYR A 18 3.07 5.04 0.70
C TYR A 18 4.19 5.11 1.75
N ALA A 19 4.82 6.29 1.91
CA ALA A 19 5.91 6.48 2.86
C ALA A 19 5.43 6.33 4.31
N ASP A 20 4.25 6.89 4.60
CA ASP A 20 3.74 7.09 5.96
C ASP A 20 2.90 5.93 6.52
N LEU A 21 2.44 5.03 5.65
CA LEU A 21 1.50 3.97 6.03
C LEU A 21 2.07 2.58 5.82
N THR A 22 1.78 1.67 6.75
CA THR A 22 2.04 0.24 6.60
C THR A 22 1.15 -0.37 5.52
N ILE A 23 1.52 -1.55 4.99
CA ILE A 23 0.70 -2.22 3.97
C ILE A 23 -0.70 -2.59 4.51
N LYS A 24 -0.82 -2.88 5.82
CA LYS A 24 -2.11 -3.14 6.46
C LYS A 24 -3.01 -1.90 6.50
N GLU A 25 -2.44 -0.76 6.87
CA GLU A 25 -3.15 0.53 6.86
C GLU A 25 -3.56 0.91 5.45
N ILE A 26 -2.65 0.82 4.46
CA ILE A 26 -2.94 1.06 3.05
C ILE A 26 -4.10 0.16 2.56
N LYS A 27 -4.09 -1.13 2.92
CA LYS A 27 -5.16 -2.05 2.53
C LYS A 27 -6.52 -1.59 3.05
N LYS A 28 -6.61 -1.19 4.32
CA LYS A 28 -7.84 -0.71 4.95
C LYS A 28 -8.35 0.56 4.27
N GLU A 29 -7.47 1.52 4.03
CA GLU A 29 -7.84 2.78 3.39
C GLU A 29 -8.27 2.60 1.93
N LEU A 30 -7.61 1.72 1.17
CA LEU A 30 -8.04 1.40 -0.19
C LEU A 30 -9.42 0.73 -0.23
N GLU A 31 -9.73 -0.12 0.75
CA GLU A 31 -11.05 -0.72 0.88
C GLU A 31 -12.12 0.33 1.19
N ASN A 32 -11.85 1.27 2.10
CA ASN A 32 -12.75 2.39 2.40
C ASN A 32 -12.96 3.31 1.19
N LEU A 33 -11.89 3.61 0.45
CA LEU A 33 -11.90 4.58 -0.64
C LEU A 33 -12.59 4.07 -1.92
N SER A 34 -12.45 2.78 -2.21
CA SER A 34 -12.94 2.19 -3.45
C SER A 34 -14.05 1.14 -3.27
N GLY A 35 -14.31 0.71 -2.04
CA GLY A 35 -15.14 -0.46 -1.73
C GLY A 35 -14.49 -1.78 -2.19
N ARG A 36 -13.22 -1.77 -2.64
CA ARG A 36 -12.54 -2.95 -3.19
C ARG A 36 -11.50 -3.49 -2.24
N LYS A 37 -11.59 -4.79 -1.98
CA LYS A 37 -10.56 -5.55 -1.25
C LYS A 37 -9.35 -5.79 -2.15
N ARG A 38 -8.27 -5.06 -1.93
CA ARG A 38 -6.95 -5.30 -2.54
C ARG A 38 -6.15 -6.25 -1.64
N THR A 39 -5.43 -7.20 -2.23
CA THR A 39 -4.48 -8.05 -1.50
C THR A 39 -3.18 -7.29 -1.25
N ALA A 40 -2.43 -7.69 -0.21
CA ALA A 40 -1.11 -7.11 0.07
C ALA A 40 -0.17 -7.26 -1.15
N ASP A 41 -0.19 -8.41 -1.83
CA ASP A 41 0.60 -8.65 -3.03
C ASP A 41 0.20 -7.74 -4.18
N SER A 42 -1.10 -7.52 -4.40
CA SER A 42 -1.58 -6.61 -5.42
C SER A 42 -1.13 -5.16 -5.15
N ILE A 43 -1.16 -4.74 -3.88
CA ILE A 43 -0.71 -3.41 -3.45
C ILE A 43 0.80 -3.29 -3.68
N ASN A 44 1.59 -4.26 -3.24
CA ASN A 44 3.04 -4.29 -3.42
C ASN A 44 3.44 -4.26 -4.91
N ALA A 45 2.76 -5.04 -5.75
CA ALA A 45 2.98 -5.04 -7.19
C ALA A 45 2.69 -3.66 -7.81
N LYS A 46 1.61 -2.99 -7.36
CA LYS A 46 1.27 -1.64 -7.85
C LYS A 46 2.28 -0.60 -7.40
N ILE A 47 2.69 -0.61 -6.13
CA ILE A 47 3.73 0.28 -5.61
C ILE A 47 5.03 0.09 -6.39
N LYS A 48 5.46 -1.16 -6.64
CA LYS A 48 6.66 -1.44 -7.44
C LYS A 48 6.58 -0.82 -8.83
N ARG A 49 5.42 -0.91 -9.48
CA ARG A 49 5.17 -0.27 -10.77
C ARG A 49 5.20 1.26 -10.68
N LEU A 50 4.56 1.86 -9.68
CA LEU A 50 4.57 3.31 -9.48
C LEU A 50 5.97 3.86 -9.18
N LYS A 51 6.81 3.11 -8.47
CA LYS A 51 8.23 3.43 -8.28
C LYS A 51 9.02 3.36 -9.58
N PHE A 52 8.79 2.31 -10.37
CA PHE A 52 9.41 2.19 -11.71
C PHE A 52 9.02 3.36 -12.63
N GLU A 53 7.76 3.79 -12.55
CA GLU A 53 7.23 4.97 -13.25
C GLU A 53 7.69 6.31 -12.62
N LYS A 54 8.54 6.29 -11.58
CA LYS A 54 9.00 7.48 -10.82
C LYS A 54 7.87 8.34 -10.23
N ARG A 55 6.68 7.76 -10.03
CA ARG A 55 5.53 8.42 -9.39
C ARG A 55 5.57 8.34 -7.87
N ILE A 56 6.33 7.38 -7.33
CA ILE A 56 6.66 7.30 -5.92
C ILE A 56 8.17 7.47 -5.81
N GLU A 57 8.59 8.58 -5.24
CA GLU A 57 9.98 8.84 -4.90
C GLU A 57 10.13 8.63 -3.39
N GLY A 58 10.89 7.62 -2.99
CA GLY A 58 11.23 7.38 -1.59
C GLY A 58 10.98 5.98 -1.04
N HIS A 59 11.37 5.86 0.21
CA HIS A 59 11.26 4.67 1.04
C HIS A 59 10.21 4.90 2.12
N LYS A 60 9.81 3.83 2.81
CA LYS A 60 8.97 3.98 4.00
C LYS A 60 9.74 4.72 5.07
N ASP A 61 9.06 5.57 5.82
CA ASP A 61 9.66 6.21 6.98
C ASP A 61 10.02 5.16 8.05
N GLU A 62 11.02 5.46 8.87
CA GLU A 62 11.54 4.53 9.89
C GLU A 62 10.46 4.15 10.93
N GLY A 63 9.60 5.10 11.30
CA GLY A 63 8.46 4.85 12.18
C GLY A 63 7.48 3.85 11.59
N THR A 64 7.21 3.92 10.29
CA THR A 64 6.34 3.03 9.54
C THR A 64 6.95 1.64 9.41
N VAL A 65 8.27 1.54 9.23
CA VAL A 65 8.98 0.25 9.27
C VAL A 65 8.83 -0.38 10.66
N ASN A 66 9.07 0.37 11.73
CA ASN A 66 8.92 -0.12 13.10
C ASN A 66 7.48 -0.56 13.41
N ARG A 67 6.46 0.22 12.99
CA ARG A 67 5.05 -0.17 13.12
C ARG A 67 4.75 -1.47 12.38
N ALA A 68 5.26 -1.64 11.16
CA ALA A 68 5.07 -2.88 10.40
C ALA A 68 5.68 -4.10 11.10
N LEU A 69 6.87 -3.96 11.70
CA LEU A 69 7.51 -5.02 12.48
C LEU A 69 6.70 -5.41 13.72
N ILE A 70 6.21 -4.42 14.48
CA ILE A 70 5.34 -4.66 15.65
C ILE A 70 4.06 -5.39 15.24
N GLN A 71 3.41 -4.94 14.17
CA GLN A 71 2.20 -5.57 13.64
C GLN A 71 2.43 -7.03 13.24
N ARG A 72 3.59 -7.36 12.69
CA ARG A 72 3.94 -8.75 12.33
C ARG A 72 4.20 -9.60 13.56
N ARG A 73 4.89 -9.05 14.57
CA ARG A 73 5.16 -9.77 15.83
C ARG A 73 3.88 -10.16 16.56
N LYS A 74 2.85 -9.31 16.55
CA LYS A 74 1.54 -9.60 17.15
C LYS A 74 0.74 -10.70 16.45
N GLU A 75 1.06 -11.04 15.21
CA GLU A 75 0.37 -12.12 14.48
C GLU A 75 1.02 -13.50 14.68
N LEU A 76 2.24 -13.52 15.21
CA LEU A 76 3.03 -14.74 15.43
C LEU A 76 3.03 -15.21 16.88
N GLY A 77 2.59 -14.37 17.82
CA GLY A 77 2.39 -14.71 19.23
C GLY A 77 0.91 -14.86 19.52
#